data_AF-A0AAU6RQI9-F1
#
_entry.id   AF-A0AAU6RQI9-F1
#
_cell.length_a   1.000
_cell.length_b   1.000
_cell.length_c   1.000
_cell.angle_alpha   90.00
_cell.angle_beta   90.00
_cell.angle_gamma   90.00
#
_symmetry.space_group_name_H-M   'P 1'
#
loop_
_entity.id
_entity.type
_entity.pdbx_description
1 polymer ?
#
loop_
_entity_poly.entity_id
_entity_poly.type
_entity_poly.pdbx_seq_one_letter_code
_entity_poly.pdbx_strand_id
1 'polypeptide(L)'
;MNDKNKSLVGLGLCATIILGFIALMISEKTEDNALKNRHIDVSHTYKAALDKQMKAQAMYSNGVVWKAATRKQIDTYMNIDKLTDDSAQQYQFLNLSKTQKIHPAILDKLLKGKGILDNEGTSFARASRLHDVNEIYLINHALLETGKGKSKLAEGVAVDAKGRVGKGNKKYYNFFGIGAYDHDPVNEAAKYAFRHGWDTPEKAIVGGAKFIKAEFLNDEAQATLYGMRFNPVNPGHHQYATDVRWAHHNARSIADDYKKLKLKGKYFTTYAYKE
;
A
#
# COMPACT_ATOMS: atom_id res chain seq x y z
N MET A 1 14.72 -56.69 5.47
CA MET A 1 15.44 -55.45 5.09
C MET A 1 16.42 -55.13 6.22
N ASN A 2 17.72 -55.19 5.96
CA ASN A 2 18.78 -55.04 6.97
C ASN A 2 18.83 -53.60 7.51
N ASP A 3 19.18 -53.38 8.79
CA ASP A 3 19.12 -52.05 9.43
C ASP A 3 19.98 -50.98 8.73
N LYS A 4 21.06 -51.40 8.06
CA LYS A 4 21.87 -50.53 7.19
C LYS A 4 21.06 -49.93 6.02
N ASN A 5 20.12 -50.68 5.44
CA ASN A 5 19.30 -50.20 4.32
C ASN A 5 18.21 -49.23 4.79
N LYS A 6 17.68 -49.38 6.01
CA LYS A 6 16.74 -48.42 6.59
C LYS A 6 17.42 -47.07 6.91
N SER A 7 18.65 -47.13 7.42
CA SER A 7 19.49 -45.94 7.67
C SER A 7 19.83 -45.20 6.38
N LEU A 8 20.22 -45.92 5.32
CA LEU A 8 20.54 -45.31 4.01
C LEU A 8 19.34 -44.64 3.35
N VAL A 9 18.15 -45.25 3.45
CA VAL A 9 16.89 -44.67 2.95
C VAL A 9 16.48 -43.44 3.77
N GLY A 10 16.65 -43.46 5.09
CA GLY A 10 16.38 -42.30 5.96
C GLY A 10 17.33 -41.13 5.72
N LEU A 11 18.63 -41.39 5.50
CA LEU A 11 19.62 -40.38 5.14
C LEU A 11 19.35 -39.77 3.76
N GLY A 12 18.96 -40.60 2.77
CA GLY A 12 18.57 -40.13 1.45
C GLY A 12 17.33 -39.22 1.48
N LEU A 13 16.32 -39.58 2.27
CA LEU A 13 15.10 -38.76 2.44
C LEU A 13 15.43 -37.41 3.10
N CYS A 14 16.22 -37.39 4.17
CA CYS A 14 16.68 -36.15 4.80
C CYS A 14 17.47 -35.26 3.84
N ALA A 15 18.36 -35.82 3.03
CA ALA A 15 19.14 -35.06 2.05
C ALA A 15 18.25 -34.40 0.99
N THR A 16 17.22 -35.10 0.49
CA THR A 16 16.26 -34.53 -0.48
C THR A 16 15.43 -33.38 0.10
N ILE A 17 14.98 -33.50 1.36
CA ILE A 17 14.26 -32.43 2.05
C ILE A 17 15.15 -31.20 2.21
N ILE A 18 16.41 -31.38 2.65
CA ILE A 18 17.36 -30.29 2.82
C ILE A 18 17.66 -29.60 1.48
N LEU A 19 17.90 -30.37 0.41
CA LEU A 19 18.13 -29.81 -0.94
C LEU A 19 16.91 -29.04 -1.45
N GLY A 20 15.69 -29.53 -1.19
CA GLY A 20 14.44 -28.83 -1.52
C GLY A 20 14.32 -27.50 -0.76
N PHE A 21 14.62 -27.47 0.54
CA PHE A 21 14.65 -26.23 1.32
C PHE A 21 15.71 -25.25 0.81
N ILE A 22 16.91 -25.73 0.50
CA ILE A 22 17.97 -24.88 -0.07
C ILE A 22 17.54 -24.30 -1.42
N ALA A 23 16.95 -25.10 -2.29
CA ALA A 23 16.43 -24.65 -3.58
C ALA A 23 15.33 -23.59 -3.43
N LEU A 24 14.41 -23.76 -2.48
CA LEU A 24 13.39 -22.76 -2.14
C LEU A 24 14.01 -21.44 -1.66
N MET A 25 14.99 -21.51 -0.75
CA MET A 25 15.69 -20.33 -0.24
C MET A 25 16.47 -19.60 -1.34
N ILE A 26 17.09 -20.35 -2.26
CA ILE A 26 17.78 -19.78 -3.43
C ILE A 26 16.78 -19.12 -4.38
N SER A 27 15.62 -19.75 -4.63
CA SER A 27 14.56 -19.19 -5.46
C SER A 27 14.00 -17.90 -4.87
N GLU A 28 13.68 -17.89 -3.57
CA GLU A 28 13.16 -16.70 -2.88
C GLU A 28 14.18 -15.56 -2.92
N LYS A 29 15.48 -15.85 -2.68
CA LYS A 29 16.54 -14.84 -2.76
C LYS A 29 16.73 -14.29 -4.18
N THR A 30 16.57 -15.14 -5.19
CA THR A 30 16.66 -14.73 -6.61
C THR A 30 15.51 -13.80 -6.98
N GLU A 31 14.28 -14.15 -6.61
CA GLU A 31 13.09 -13.31 -6.82
C GLU A 31 13.23 -11.97 -6.06
N ASP A 32 13.67 -12.03 -4.80
CA ASP A 32 13.90 -10.86 -3.95
C ASP A 32 14.91 -9.87 -4.56
N ASN A 33 15.98 -10.40 -5.16
CA ASN A 33 16.98 -9.60 -5.87
C ASN A 33 16.44 -9.03 -7.19
N ALA A 34 15.65 -9.80 -7.94
CA ALA A 34 15.04 -9.35 -9.19
C ALA A 34 13.98 -8.25 -8.97
N LEU A 35 13.29 -8.27 -7.83
CA LEU A 35 12.32 -7.25 -7.44
C LEU A 35 12.97 -6.03 -6.77
N LYS A 36 14.25 -6.14 -6.40
CA LYS A 36 15.00 -5.04 -5.80
C LYS A 36 15.36 -4.04 -6.90
N ASN A 37 14.87 -2.82 -6.76
CA ASN A 37 15.15 -1.70 -7.66
C ASN A 37 14.71 -1.95 -9.10
N ARG A 38 13.42 -2.24 -9.26
CA ARG A 38 12.78 -2.34 -10.57
C ARG A 38 12.93 -1.02 -11.34
N HIS A 39 13.06 -1.12 -12.65
CA HIS A 39 13.14 0.03 -13.55
C HIS A 39 12.00 -0.01 -14.58
N ILE A 40 11.45 1.15 -14.90
CA ILE A 40 10.41 1.33 -15.93
C ILE A 40 10.86 2.43 -16.90
N ASP A 41 11.12 2.05 -18.13
CA ASP A 41 11.38 2.99 -19.22
C ASP A 41 10.06 3.60 -19.73
N VAL A 42 10.03 4.92 -19.79
CA VAL A 42 8.87 5.69 -20.25
C VAL A 42 9.13 6.17 -21.67
N SER A 43 8.21 5.85 -22.57
CA SER A 43 8.37 6.04 -24.03
C SER A 43 8.42 7.49 -24.51
N HIS A 44 8.20 8.47 -23.63
CA HIS A 44 8.15 9.89 -23.95
C HIS A 44 9.01 10.71 -22.99
N THR A 45 9.32 11.94 -23.39
CA THR A 45 10.21 12.82 -22.64
C THR A 45 9.54 13.42 -21.41
N TYR A 46 10.34 13.82 -20.42
CA TYR A 46 9.86 14.51 -19.22
C TYR A 46 9.07 15.78 -19.59
N LYS A 47 9.53 16.52 -20.60
CA LYS A 47 8.84 17.73 -21.09
C LYS A 47 7.43 17.40 -21.61
N ALA A 48 7.30 16.34 -22.42
CA ALA A 48 6.00 15.91 -22.93
C ALA A 48 5.08 15.42 -21.80
N ALA A 49 5.62 14.73 -20.79
CA ALA A 49 4.87 14.36 -19.59
C ALA A 49 4.35 15.60 -18.85
N LEU A 50 5.21 16.59 -18.62
CA LEU A 50 4.85 17.85 -17.96
C LEU A 50 3.77 18.63 -18.74
N ASP A 51 3.85 18.65 -20.07
CA ASP A 51 2.83 19.26 -20.94
C ASP A 51 1.46 18.59 -20.80
N LYS A 52 1.43 17.26 -20.66
CA LYS A 52 0.19 16.51 -20.40
C LYS A 52 -0.34 16.78 -19.00
N GLN A 53 0.52 16.83 -17.98
CA GLN A 53 0.10 17.14 -16.60
C GLN A 53 -0.56 18.51 -16.47
N MET A 54 -0.10 19.51 -17.24
CA MET A 54 -0.74 20.82 -17.28
C MET A 54 -2.21 20.78 -17.71
N LYS A 55 -2.61 19.75 -18.46
CA LYS A 55 -3.98 19.54 -18.93
C LYS A 55 -4.81 18.68 -17.98
N ALA A 56 -4.18 18.04 -16.98
CA ALA A 56 -4.80 17.09 -16.05
C ALA A 56 -5.51 17.75 -14.85
N GLN A 57 -5.76 19.06 -14.91
CA GLN A 57 -6.41 19.84 -13.85
C GLN A 57 -5.77 19.66 -12.47
N ALA A 58 -4.45 19.45 -12.43
CA ALA A 58 -3.72 19.29 -11.19
C ALA A 58 -3.89 20.51 -10.28
N MET A 59 -4.11 20.27 -9.00
CA MET A 59 -4.40 21.30 -8.01
C MET A 59 -3.25 21.47 -7.03
N TYR A 60 -3.14 22.65 -6.45
CA TYR A 60 -2.23 22.98 -5.37
C TYR A 60 -3.02 23.67 -4.26
N SER A 61 -2.78 23.26 -3.02
CA SER A 61 -3.34 23.93 -1.84
C SER A 61 -2.26 24.58 -1.00
N ASN A 62 -2.52 25.74 -0.43
CA ASN A 62 -1.66 26.31 0.63
C ASN A 62 -2.15 25.96 2.04
N GLY A 63 -3.09 25.02 2.16
CA GLY A 63 -3.75 24.66 3.43
C GLY A 63 -5.05 25.44 3.69
N VAL A 64 -5.36 26.45 2.87
CA VAL A 64 -6.58 27.27 3.01
C VAL A 64 -7.42 27.25 1.73
N VAL A 65 -6.79 27.36 0.57
CA VAL A 65 -7.48 27.39 -0.73
C VAL A 65 -6.88 26.41 -1.71
N TRP A 66 -7.74 25.77 -2.50
CA TRP A 66 -7.35 24.95 -3.65
C TRP A 66 -7.33 25.82 -4.91
N LYS A 67 -6.23 25.79 -5.65
CA LYS A 67 -6.06 26.48 -6.94
C LYS A 67 -5.45 25.55 -7.97
N ALA A 68 -5.63 25.83 -9.25
CA ALA A 68 -4.91 25.14 -10.31
C ALA A 68 -3.40 25.28 -10.09
N ALA A 69 -2.67 24.17 -10.19
CA ALA A 69 -1.23 24.15 -10.02
C ALA A 69 -0.53 24.81 -11.22
N THR A 70 0.47 25.63 -10.94
CA THR A 70 1.34 26.19 -11.98
C THR A 70 2.28 25.11 -12.53
N ARG A 71 2.79 25.31 -13.74
CA ARG A 71 3.81 24.43 -14.34
C ARG A 71 5.02 24.23 -13.44
N LYS A 72 5.48 25.31 -12.79
CA LYS A 72 6.62 25.27 -11.86
C LYS A 72 6.32 24.39 -10.64
N GLN A 73 5.11 24.45 -10.10
CA GLN A 73 4.70 23.58 -9.00
C GLN A 73 4.64 22.12 -9.43
N ILE A 74 4.05 21.81 -10.59
CA ILE A 74 4.04 20.43 -11.10
C ILE A 74 5.46 19.92 -11.32
N ASP A 75 6.32 20.71 -11.98
CA ASP A 75 7.74 20.38 -12.17
C ASP A 75 8.47 20.11 -10.85
N THR A 76 8.19 20.92 -9.82
CA THR A 76 8.81 20.76 -8.49
C THR A 76 8.50 19.42 -7.84
N TYR A 77 7.27 18.90 -8.00
CA TYR A 77 6.84 17.66 -7.37
C TYR A 77 6.90 16.43 -8.28
N MET A 78 7.11 16.60 -9.59
CA MET A 78 7.21 15.51 -10.57
C MET A 78 8.66 15.18 -10.97
N ASN A 79 9.61 16.11 -10.80
CA ASN A 79 11.00 15.92 -11.22
C ASN A 79 11.69 14.79 -10.44
N ILE A 80 11.99 13.68 -11.12
CA ILE A 80 12.49 12.45 -10.48
C ILE A 80 13.85 12.66 -9.81
N ASP A 81 14.79 13.34 -10.47
CA ASP A 81 16.16 13.54 -9.98
C ASP A 81 16.16 14.23 -8.60
N LYS A 82 15.30 15.24 -8.43
CA LYS A 82 15.15 15.94 -7.14
C LYS A 82 14.54 15.07 -6.05
N LEU A 83 13.69 14.11 -6.43
CA LEU A 83 12.99 13.25 -5.48
C LEU A 83 13.86 12.06 -5.05
N THR A 84 14.69 11.52 -5.94
CA THR A 84 15.58 10.39 -5.64
C THR A 84 16.68 10.75 -4.65
N ASP A 85 17.17 11.98 -4.68
CA ASP A 85 18.24 12.45 -3.79
C ASP A 85 17.75 12.83 -2.39
N ASP A 86 16.44 13.02 -2.20
CA ASP A 86 15.85 13.37 -0.90
C ASP A 86 15.52 12.11 -0.07
N SER A 87 16.05 12.09 1.16
CA SER A 87 15.95 10.95 2.07
C SER A 87 14.52 10.49 2.39
N ALA A 88 13.54 11.39 2.33
CA ALA A 88 12.12 11.07 2.51
C ALA A 88 11.41 10.88 1.17
N GLN A 89 11.71 11.72 0.16
CA GLN A 89 11.00 11.66 -1.12
C GLN A 89 11.37 10.44 -1.96
N GLN A 90 12.51 9.78 -1.72
CA GLN A 90 12.81 8.49 -2.34
C GLN A 90 11.71 7.44 -2.07
N TYR A 91 10.96 7.57 -0.96
CA TYR A 91 9.82 6.69 -0.66
C TYR A 91 8.61 6.90 -1.56
N GLN A 92 8.59 7.94 -2.40
CA GLN A 92 7.62 8.02 -3.50
C GLN A 92 7.79 6.88 -4.51
N PHE A 93 8.99 6.30 -4.57
CA PHE A 93 9.36 5.19 -5.45
C PHE A 93 9.30 3.84 -4.75
N LEU A 94 8.90 3.77 -3.48
CA LEU A 94 8.67 2.50 -2.80
C LEU A 94 7.58 1.72 -3.55
N ASN A 95 7.85 0.47 -3.89
CA ASN A 95 6.86 -0.40 -4.51
C ASN A 95 5.84 -0.84 -3.44
N LEU A 96 4.66 -0.22 -3.51
CA LEU A 96 3.54 -0.44 -2.60
C LEU A 96 2.83 -1.77 -2.88
N SER A 97 3.08 -2.36 -4.04
CA SER A 97 2.55 -3.64 -4.50
C SER A 97 3.46 -4.81 -4.10
N LYS A 98 4.33 -4.61 -3.08
CA LYS A 98 5.24 -5.61 -2.53
C LYS A 98 5.31 -5.60 -1.00
N THR A 99 5.06 -6.76 -0.40
CA THR A 99 5.23 -7.01 1.06
C THR A 99 6.72 -7.12 1.42
N GLN A 100 7.17 -6.39 2.46
CA GLN A 100 8.52 -6.55 3.01
C GLN A 100 8.57 -7.66 4.08
N LYS A 101 7.44 -8.32 4.33
CA LYS A 101 7.29 -9.41 5.30
C LYS A 101 7.69 -8.96 6.72
N ILE A 102 7.40 -7.71 7.07
CA ILE A 102 7.72 -7.14 8.40
C ILE A 102 6.99 -7.93 9.49
N HIS A 103 7.67 -8.16 10.62
CA HIS A 103 7.11 -8.92 11.72
C HIS A 103 5.96 -8.16 12.41
N PRO A 104 4.82 -8.81 12.73
CA PRO A 104 3.65 -8.18 13.36
C PRO A 104 3.98 -7.29 14.57
N ALA A 105 4.77 -7.80 15.52
CA ALA A 105 5.16 -7.05 16.73
C ALA A 105 5.96 -5.76 16.45
N ILE A 106 6.58 -5.64 15.27
CA ILE A 106 7.22 -4.39 14.84
C ILE A 106 6.17 -3.40 14.31
N LEU A 107 5.19 -3.90 13.55
CA LEU A 107 4.07 -3.10 13.04
C LEU A 107 3.22 -2.52 14.18
N ASP A 108 3.03 -3.27 15.27
CA ASP A 108 2.29 -2.80 16.46
C ASP A 108 2.87 -1.51 17.07
N LYS A 109 4.16 -1.23 16.85
CA LYS A 109 4.78 0.03 17.30
C LYS A 109 4.23 1.28 16.58
N LEU A 110 3.67 1.11 15.37
CA LEU A 110 2.96 2.18 14.66
C LEU A 110 1.51 2.31 15.14
N LEU A 111 0.92 1.18 15.52
CA LEU A 111 -0.50 1.03 15.87
C LEU A 111 -0.81 1.29 17.34
N LYS A 112 0.20 1.31 18.22
CA LYS A 112 0.03 1.61 19.64
C LYS A 112 -0.73 2.93 19.86
N GLY A 113 -1.85 2.86 20.59
CA GLY A 113 -2.70 4.01 20.91
C GLY A 113 -3.52 4.54 19.73
N LYS A 114 -3.69 3.76 18.65
CA LYS A 114 -4.46 4.12 17.45
C LYS A 114 -5.89 3.57 17.47
N GLY A 115 -6.53 3.64 18.64
CA GLY A 115 -7.94 3.24 18.81
C GLY A 115 -8.15 1.76 18.48
N ILE A 116 -9.13 1.46 17.64
CA ILE A 116 -9.46 0.08 17.27
C ILE A 116 -8.35 -0.63 16.48
N LEU A 117 -7.39 0.11 15.93
CA LEU A 117 -6.26 -0.46 15.20
C LEU A 117 -5.12 -0.89 16.13
N ASP A 118 -5.22 -0.62 17.44
CA ASP A 118 -4.19 -1.02 18.41
C ASP A 118 -4.04 -2.54 18.46
N ASN A 119 -2.80 -3.03 18.43
CA ASN A 119 -2.43 -4.45 18.35
C ASN A 119 -2.91 -5.22 17.08
N GLU A 120 -3.36 -4.52 16.03
CA GLU A 120 -3.76 -5.16 14.76
C GLU A 120 -2.57 -5.49 13.83
N GLY A 121 -1.32 -5.45 14.32
CA GLY A 121 -0.12 -5.71 13.51
C GLY A 121 -0.13 -7.10 12.86
N THR A 122 -0.75 -8.10 13.52
CA THR A 122 -0.94 -9.43 12.93
C THR A 122 -1.87 -9.39 11.73
N SER A 123 -3.00 -8.67 11.84
CA SER A 123 -3.96 -8.49 10.74
C SER A 123 -3.34 -7.76 9.55
N PHE A 124 -2.59 -6.67 9.79
CA PHE A 124 -1.88 -5.94 8.73
C PHE A 124 -0.80 -6.79 8.07
N ALA A 125 0.00 -7.53 8.83
CA ALA A 125 1.01 -8.43 8.27
C ALA A 125 0.38 -9.54 7.42
N ARG A 126 -0.75 -10.11 7.89
CA ARG A 126 -1.50 -11.14 7.16
C ARG A 126 -2.05 -10.57 5.85
N ALA A 127 -2.74 -9.44 5.90
CA ALA A 127 -3.30 -8.78 4.73
C ALA A 127 -2.23 -8.46 3.67
N SER A 128 -1.10 -7.91 4.12
CA SER A 128 0.04 -7.57 3.27
C SER A 128 0.64 -8.79 2.58
N ARG A 129 0.79 -9.91 3.30
CA ARG A 129 1.30 -11.17 2.73
C ARG A 129 0.33 -11.82 1.75
N LEU A 130 -0.97 -11.78 2.05
CA LEU A 130 -2.00 -12.39 1.20
C LEU A 130 -2.21 -11.63 -0.12
N HIS A 131 -2.06 -10.31 -0.10
CA HIS A 131 -2.37 -9.46 -1.24
C HIS A 131 -1.15 -8.79 -1.86
N ASP A 132 0.05 -9.05 -1.32
CA ASP A 132 1.31 -8.47 -1.76
C ASP A 132 1.21 -6.94 -1.82
N VAL A 133 0.94 -6.35 -0.65
CA VAL A 133 0.85 -4.90 -0.44
C VAL A 133 1.85 -4.53 0.64
N ASN A 134 2.50 -3.37 0.52
CA ASN A 134 3.45 -2.90 1.51
C ASN A 134 2.77 -2.61 2.85
N GLU A 135 3.26 -3.20 3.93
CA GLU A 135 2.65 -3.16 5.26
C GLU A 135 2.61 -1.74 5.84
N ILE A 136 3.70 -0.99 5.63
CA ILE A 136 3.84 0.37 6.16
C ILE A 136 2.87 1.31 5.45
N TYR A 137 2.78 1.21 4.13
CA TYR A 137 1.77 1.94 3.37
C TYR A 137 0.34 1.58 3.79
N LEU A 138 0.04 0.28 3.94
CA LEU A 138 -1.30 -0.17 4.32
C LEU A 138 -1.72 0.36 5.70
N ILE A 139 -0.80 0.36 6.68
CA ILE A 139 -1.02 0.95 8.00
C ILE A 139 -1.18 2.47 7.89
N ASN A 140 -0.28 3.14 7.16
CA ASN A 140 -0.31 4.59 7.02
C ASN A 140 -1.64 5.07 6.41
N HIS A 141 -2.10 4.38 5.37
CA HIS A 141 -3.35 4.65 4.70
C HIS A 141 -4.54 4.43 5.65
N ALA A 142 -4.59 3.28 6.33
CA ALA A 142 -5.64 3.01 7.32
C ALA A 142 -5.68 4.08 8.43
N LEU A 143 -4.52 4.51 8.95
CA LEU A 143 -4.45 5.54 9.98
C LEU A 143 -4.96 6.90 9.50
N LEU A 144 -4.71 7.26 8.24
CA LEU A 144 -5.22 8.48 7.64
C LEU A 144 -6.74 8.44 7.50
N GLU A 145 -7.25 7.39 6.83
CA GLU A 145 -8.68 7.24 6.51
C GLU A 145 -9.57 7.11 7.76
N THR A 146 -9.01 6.57 8.85
CA THR A 146 -9.77 6.29 10.07
C THR A 146 -9.63 7.36 11.15
N GLY A 147 -8.89 8.45 10.89
CA GLY A 147 -8.55 9.41 11.94
C GLY A 147 -7.79 8.74 13.10
N LYS A 148 -6.80 7.91 12.77
CA LYS A 148 -5.98 7.11 13.70
C LYS A 148 -6.81 6.08 14.49
N GLY A 149 -7.72 5.39 13.78
CA GLY A 149 -8.57 4.31 14.30
C GLY A 149 -9.67 4.76 15.26
N LYS A 150 -10.09 6.03 15.19
CA LYS A 150 -11.06 6.65 16.12
C LYS A 150 -12.32 7.17 15.41
N SER A 151 -12.38 7.09 14.08
CA SER A 151 -13.59 7.47 13.35
C SER A 151 -14.73 6.49 13.63
N LYS A 152 -15.97 6.98 13.55
CA LYS A 152 -17.18 6.16 13.73
C LYS A 152 -17.23 4.95 12.80
N LEU A 153 -16.77 5.11 11.56
CA LEU A 153 -16.72 4.02 10.57
C LEU A 153 -15.69 2.95 10.97
N ALA A 154 -14.54 3.37 11.48
CA ALA A 154 -13.50 2.47 11.98
C ALA A 154 -13.95 1.70 13.23
N GLU A 155 -14.64 2.34 14.17
CA GLU A 155 -15.14 1.69 15.41
C GLU A 155 -16.28 0.67 15.17
N GLY A 156 -16.71 0.55 13.91
CA GLY A 156 -17.69 -0.40 13.43
C GLY A 156 -19.12 0.13 13.56
N VAL A 157 -19.90 -0.06 12.50
CA VAL A 157 -21.29 0.38 12.40
C VAL A 157 -22.22 -0.82 12.49
N ALA A 158 -23.26 -0.74 13.33
CA ALA A 158 -24.25 -1.79 13.45
C ALA A 158 -25.08 -1.93 12.16
N VAL A 159 -25.20 -3.15 11.65
CA VAL A 159 -26.04 -3.46 10.49
C VAL A 159 -26.79 -4.76 10.78
N ASP A 160 -28.10 -4.78 10.57
CA ASP A 160 -28.89 -6.00 10.78
C ASP A 160 -28.82 -6.97 9.59
N ALA A 161 -29.40 -8.16 9.75
CA ALA A 161 -29.39 -9.19 8.71
C ALA A 161 -30.10 -8.76 7.40
N LYS A 162 -30.87 -7.68 7.40
CA LYS A 162 -31.53 -7.10 6.22
C LYS A 162 -30.73 -5.94 5.60
N GLY A 163 -29.51 -5.68 6.09
CA GLY A 163 -28.66 -4.59 5.61
C GLY A 163 -29.07 -3.19 6.11
N ARG A 164 -29.91 -3.10 7.14
CA ARG A 164 -30.36 -1.80 7.68
C ARG A 164 -29.30 -1.27 8.66
N VAL A 165 -28.72 -0.14 8.32
CA VAL A 165 -27.68 0.53 9.11
C VAL A 165 -28.27 1.14 10.39
N GLY A 166 -27.51 1.07 11.48
CA GLY A 166 -27.94 1.52 12.81
C GLY A 166 -28.94 0.57 13.49
N LYS A 167 -29.19 -0.60 12.91
CA LYS A 167 -30.03 -1.67 13.47
C LYS A 167 -29.19 -2.92 13.70
N GLY A 168 -29.66 -3.80 14.59
CA GLY A 168 -28.97 -5.05 14.91
C GLY A 168 -27.86 -4.89 15.97
N ASN A 169 -27.20 -6.00 16.28
CA ASN A 169 -26.14 -6.10 17.30
C ASN A 169 -24.74 -6.32 16.70
N LYS A 170 -24.67 -6.73 15.42
CA LYS A 170 -23.42 -7.04 14.74
C LYS A 170 -22.85 -5.80 14.08
N LYS A 171 -21.58 -5.52 14.36
CA LYS A 171 -20.85 -4.40 13.78
C LYS A 171 -20.07 -4.83 12.55
N TYR A 172 -19.95 -3.90 11.61
CA TYR A 172 -19.16 -4.04 10.41
C TYR A 172 -18.17 -2.89 10.29
N TYR A 173 -16.96 -3.21 9.86
CA TYR A 173 -15.79 -2.35 9.97
C TYR A 173 -15.27 -1.97 8.59
N ASN A 174 -14.76 -0.75 8.45
CA ASN A 174 -14.11 -0.30 7.22
C ASN A 174 -12.99 0.69 7.58
N PHE A 175 -11.76 0.37 7.19
CA PHE A 175 -10.57 1.14 7.57
C PHE A 175 -9.96 1.93 6.42
N PHE A 176 -10.56 1.89 5.24
CA PHE A 176 -10.00 2.49 4.03
C PHE A 176 -11.03 3.34 3.26
N GLY A 177 -12.16 3.67 3.89
CA GLY A 177 -13.21 4.49 3.27
C GLY A 177 -13.88 3.83 2.05
N ILE A 178 -13.75 2.51 1.87
CA ILE A 178 -14.20 1.83 0.65
C ILE A 178 -15.72 1.86 0.55
N GLY A 179 -16.25 2.37 -0.57
CA GLY A 179 -17.69 2.50 -0.79
C GLY A 179 -18.35 3.64 0.00
N ALA A 180 -17.58 4.61 0.48
CA ALA A 180 -18.10 5.87 1.01
C ALA A 180 -18.45 6.82 -0.15
N TYR A 181 -19.71 7.26 -0.24
CA TYR A 181 -20.18 8.24 -1.23
C TYR A 181 -20.61 9.54 -0.55
N ASP A 182 -20.40 10.68 -1.23
CA ASP A 182 -20.44 12.03 -0.63
C ASP A 182 -21.71 12.37 0.17
N HIS A 183 -22.88 11.86 -0.21
CA HIS A 183 -24.16 12.20 0.43
C HIS A 183 -24.43 11.42 1.73
N ASP A 184 -23.84 10.23 1.90
CA ASP A 184 -24.01 9.39 3.10
C ASP A 184 -22.82 8.42 3.29
N PRO A 185 -21.61 8.96 3.51
CA PRO A 185 -20.37 8.17 3.40
C PRO A 185 -20.27 7.06 4.45
N VAL A 186 -20.82 7.28 5.65
CA VAL A 186 -20.75 6.29 6.74
C VAL A 186 -21.70 5.13 6.48
N ASN A 187 -22.96 5.39 6.10
CA ASN A 187 -23.92 4.31 5.93
C ASN A 187 -23.61 3.49 4.68
N GLU A 188 -23.17 4.11 3.58
CA GLU A 188 -22.81 3.38 2.37
C GLU A 188 -21.56 2.50 2.56
N ALA A 189 -20.53 3.02 3.24
CA ALA A 189 -19.35 2.23 3.58
C ALA A 189 -19.68 1.09 4.55
N ALA A 190 -20.62 1.28 5.48
CA ALA A 190 -21.10 0.23 6.38
C ALA A 190 -21.89 -0.86 5.63
N LYS A 191 -22.75 -0.48 4.66
CA LYS A 191 -23.44 -1.45 3.79
C LYS A 191 -22.44 -2.20 2.91
N TYR A 192 -21.39 -1.54 2.42
CA TYR A 192 -20.31 -2.19 1.69
C TYR A 192 -19.63 -3.25 2.56
N ALA A 193 -19.21 -2.88 3.77
CA ALA A 193 -18.60 -3.79 4.73
C ALA A 193 -19.52 -4.98 5.09
N PHE A 194 -20.84 -4.72 5.25
CA PHE A 194 -21.86 -5.75 5.44
C PHE A 194 -21.89 -6.77 4.30
N ARG A 195 -22.00 -6.30 3.04
CA ARG A 195 -22.04 -7.17 1.85
C ARG A 195 -20.77 -8.02 1.69
N HIS A 196 -19.63 -7.51 2.17
CA HIS A 196 -18.35 -8.21 2.10
C HIS A 196 -18.01 -9.02 3.37
N GLY A 197 -18.92 -9.06 4.35
CA GLY A 197 -18.75 -9.84 5.57
C GLY A 197 -17.62 -9.34 6.48
N TRP A 198 -17.33 -8.04 6.46
CA TRP A 198 -16.28 -7.41 7.28
C TRP A 198 -16.76 -7.16 8.70
N ASP A 199 -17.06 -8.24 9.41
CA ASP A 199 -17.64 -8.25 10.76
C ASP A 199 -16.60 -8.35 11.88
N THR A 200 -15.31 -8.30 11.54
CA THR A 200 -14.19 -8.16 12.47
C THR A 200 -13.16 -7.17 11.91
N PRO A 201 -12.34 -6.53 12.75
CA PRO A 201 -11.23 -5.71 12.28
C PRO A 201 -10.31 -6.44 11.29
N GLU A 202 -9.87 -7.67 11.62
CA GLU A 202 -9.03 -8.47 10.73
C GLU A 202 -9.64 -8.62 9.31
N LYS A 203 -10.92 -8.98 9.22
CA LYS A 203 -11.59 -9.17 7.91
C LYS A 203 -11.67 -7.87 7.13
N ALA A 204 -11.90 -6.74 7.79
CA ALA A 204 -11.91 -5.43 7.16
C ALA A 204 -10.51 -5.02 6.67
N ILE A 205 -9.45 -5.31 7.44
CA ILE A 205 -8.05 -5.05 7.05
C ILE A 205 -7.67 -5.89 5.83
N VAL A 206 -7.91 -7.21 5.89
CA VAL A 206 -7.60 -8.14 4.78
C VAL A 206 -8.42 -7.82 3.54
N GLY A 207 -9.73 -7.63 3.68
CA GLY A 207 -10.62 -7.29 2.58
C GLY A 207 -10.30 -5.93 1.94
N GLY A 208 -9.95 -4.94 2.75
CA GLY A 208 -9.52 -3.63 2.26
C GLY A 208 -8.19 -3.69 1.51
N ALA A 209 -7.21 -4.45 2.00
CA ALA A 209 -5.96 -4.67 1.28
C ALA A 209 -6.17 -5.36 -0.08
N LYS A 210 -7.09 -6.34 -0.15
CA LYS A 210 -7.49 -6.96 -1.42
C LYS A 210 -8.03 -5.93 -2.41
N PHE A 211 -8.91 -5.05 -1.95
CA PHE A 211 -9.48 -3.98 -2.77
C PHE A 211 -8.40 -3.01 -3.25
N ILE A 212 -7.54 -2.53 -2.35
CA ILE A 212 -6.44 -1.62 -2.70
C ILE A 212 -5.51 -2.24 -3.75
N LYS A 213 -5.16 -3.52 -3.58
CA LYS A 213 -4.35 -4.25 -4.57
C LYS A 213 -5.03 -4.30 -5.93
N ALA A 214 -6.30 -4.68 -5.97
CA ALA A 214 -7.04 -4.89 -7.21
C ALA A 214 -7.31 -3.60 -7.98
N GLU A 215 -7.62 -2.51 -7.27
CA GLU A 215 -8.08 -1.26 -7.88
C GLU A 215 -6.96 -0.25 -8.12
N PHE A 216 -5.90 -0.25 -7.29
CA PHE A 216 -4.88 0.81 -7.33
C PHE A 216 -3.46 0.31 -7.55
N LEU A 217 -3.16 -0.96 -7.23
CA LEU A 217 -1.81 -1.51 -7.29
C LEU A 217 -1.69 -2.69 -8.25
N ASN A 218 -2.65 -2.85 -9.17
CA ASN A 218 -2.69 -3.92 -10.17
C ASN A 218 -1.76 -3.61 -11.37
N ASP A 219 -1.57 -2.33 -11.69
CA ASP A 219 -0.63 -1.85 -12.68
C ASP A 219 0.72 -1.57 -12.01
N GLU A 220 1.75 -2.26 -12.48
CA GLU A 220 3.12 -2.09 -11.98
C GLU A 220 3.65 -0.67 -12.23
N ALA A 221 3.17 0.03 -13.27
CA ALA A 221 3.53 1.43 -13.55
C ALA A 221 2.90 2.43 -12.56
N GLN A 222 1.90 2.00 -11.80
CA GLN A 222 1.24 2.81 -10.77
C GLN A 222 1.43 2.23 -9.36
N ALA A 223 2.27 1.21 -9.20
CA ALA A 223 2.53 0.55 -7.92
C ALA A 223 3.37 1.39 -6.92
N THR A 224 3.64 2.67 -7.20
CA THR A 224 4.35 3.59 -6.29
C THR A 224 3.54 4.87 -6.08
N LEU A 225 3.78 5.63 -5.00
CA LEU A 225 3.09 6.92 -4.82
C LEU A 225 3.31 7.87 -6.00
N TYR A 226 4.53 7.86 -6.58
CA TYR A 226 4.84 8.61 -7.79
C TYR A 226 3.99 8.14 -8.99
N GLY A 227 3.91 6.83 -9.21
CA GLY A 227 3.12 6.22 -10.28
C GLY A 227 1.61 6.48 -10.13
N MET A 228 1.07 6.36 -8.92
CA MET A 228 -0.32 6.68 -8.60
C MET A 228 -0.64 8.16 -8.86
N ARG A 229 0.28 9.07 -8.49
CA ARG A 229 0.03 10.50 -8.63
C ARG A 229 0.21 10.97 -10.06
N PHE A 230 1.32 10.63 -10.70
CA PHE A 230 1.69 11.24 -11.97
C PHE A 230 1.37 10.34 -13.16
N ASN A 231 1.26 9.03 -12.97
CA ASN A 231 1.12 8.03 -14.05
C ASN A 231 2.16 8.27 -15.16
N PRO A 232 3.45 7.97 -14.91
CA PRO A 232 4.51 8.28 -15.86
C PRO A 232 4.33 7.59 -17.22
N VAL A 233 3.68 6.43 -17.28
CA VAL A 233 3.39 5.74 -18.55
C VAL A 233 2.29 6.45 -19.35
N ASN A 234 1.26 6.97 -18.69
CA ASN A 234 0.20 7.76 -19.32
C ASN A 234 -0.12 9.06 -18.55
N PRO A 235 0.73 10.10 -18.64
CA PRO A 235 0.64 11.26 -17.77
C PRO A 235 -0.67 12.02 -17.94
N GLY A 236 -1.27 12.39 -16.81
CA GLY A 236 -2.54 13.10 -16.74
C GLY A 236 -3.79 12.20 -16.79
N HIS A 237 -3.61 10.88 -16.90
CA HIS A 237 -4.72 9.91 -16.89
C HIS A 237 -4.65 9.01 -15.66
N HIS A 238 -5.82 8.58 -15.16
CA HIS A 238 -5.96 7.67 -14.03
C HIS A 238 -5.06 8.03 -12.83
N GLN A 239 -5.17 9.27 -12.37
CA GLN A 239 -4.40 9.77 -11.24
C GLN A 239 -5.19 9.61 -9.96
N TYR A 240 -4.53 9.09 -8.93
CA TYR A 240 -5.17 8.83 -7.63
C TYR A 240 -5.63 10.11 -6.93
N ALA A 241 -4.93 11.22 -7.14
CA ALA A 241 -5.22 12.49 -6.50
C ALA A 241 -4.95 13.69 -7.41
N THR A 242 -5.71 14.77 -7.20
CA THR A 242 -5.52 16.03 -7.91
C THR A 242 -4.42 16.91 -7.28
N ASP A 243 -4.17 16.82 -5.97
CA ASP A 243 -3.10 17.58 -5.30
C ASP A 243 -1.72 17.17 -5.83
N VAL A 244 -0.98 18.09 -6.44
CA VAL A 244 0.40 17.86 -6.92
C VAL A 244 1.35 17.42 -5.81
N ARG A 245 1.03 17.69 -4.54
CA ARG A 245 1.87 17.33 -3.38
C ARG A 245 1.46 16.03 -2.71
N TRP A 246 0.42 15.36 -3.20
CA TRP A 246 -0.12 14.17 -2.55
C TRP A 246 0.97 13.11 -2.32
N ALA A 247 1.74 12.77 -3.35
CA ALA A 247 2.82 11.78 -3.24
C ALA A 247 3.90 12.25 -2.26
N HIS A 248 4.22 13.53 -2.27
CA HIS A 248 5.23 14.12 -1.39
C HIS A 248 4.85 14.05 0.10
N HIS A 249 3.59 14.36 0.43
CA HIS A 249 3.09 14.27 1.80
C HIS A 249 3.05 12.81 2.30
N ASN A 250 2.55 11.89 1.48
CA ASN A 250 2.47 10.47 1.83
C ASN A 250 3.87 9.83 1.96
N ALA A 251 4.80 10.15 1.06
CA ALA A 251 6.17 9.62 1.13
C ALA A 251 6.90 10.05 2.40
N ARG A 252 6.70 11.30 2.84
CA ARG A 252 7.26 11.76 4.12
C ARG A 252 6.69 10.98 5.30
N SER A 253 5.38 10.74 5.32
CA SER A 253 4.77 9.96 6.40
C SER A 253 5.27 8.51 6.41
N ILE A 254 5.41 7.88 5.23
CA ILE A 254 5.98 6.53 5.11
C ILE A 254 7.44 6.51 5.57
N ALA A 255 8.25 7.47 5.13
CA ALA A 255 9.65 7.57 5.54
C ALA A 255 9.80 7.72 7.06
N ASP A 256 8.93 8.53 7.69
CA ASP A 256 8.89 8.69 9.15
C ASP A 256 8.51 7.38 9.86
N ASP A 257 7.56 6.61 9.32
CA ASP A 257 7.19 5.30 9.86
C ASP A 257 8.36 4.30 9.77
N TYR A 258 9.04 4.21 8.62
CA TYR A 258 10.25 3.38 8.49
C TYR A 258 11.35 3.81 9.48
N LYS A 259 11.59 5.12 9.61
CA LYS A 259 12.55 5.69 10.56
C LYS A 259 12.19 5.34 12.01
N LYS A 260 10.92 5.48 12.40
CA LYS A 260 10.43 5.15 13.75
C LYS A 260 10.64 3.67 14.08
N LEU A 261 10.47 2.79 13.09
CA LEU A 261 10.71 1.35 13.23
C LEU A 261 12.19 0.95 13.14
N LYS A 262 13.08 1.89 12.80
CA LYS A 262 14.50 1.64 12.49
C LYS A 262 14.67 0.63 11.35
N LEU A 263 13.79 0.71 10.35
CA LEU A 263 13.81 -0.11 9.15
C LEU A 263 14.13 0.76 7.93
N LYS A 264 14.47 0.11 6.82
CA LYS A 264 14.57 0.71 5.49
C LYS A 264 13.59 0.03 4.55
N GLY A 265 13.01 0.80 3.62
CA GLY A 265 12.29 0.22 2.50
C GLY A 265 13.19 -0.70 1.67
N LYS A 266 12.59 -1.75 1.09
CA LYS A 266 13.33 -2.81 0.40
C LYS A 266 13.16 -2.79 -1.12
N TYR A 267 11.92 -2.65 -1.59
CA TYR A 267 11.59 -2.71 -3.02
C TYR A 267 11.25 -1.31 -3.51
N PHE A 268 12.02 -0.83 -4.46
CA PHE A 268 11.78 0.44 -5.14
C PHE A 268 11.54 0.21 -6.62
N THR A 269 10.76 1.08 -7.24
CA THR A 269 10.51 1.11 -8.67
C THR A 269 10.80 2.52 -9.18
N THR A 270 11.84 2.63 -10.01
CA THR A 270 12.26 3.89 -10.63
C THR A 270 11.69 4.00 -12.04
N TYR A 271 11.53 5.24 -12.49
CA TYR A 271 11.02 5.55 -13.82
C TYR A 271 12.06 6.40 -14.55
N ALA A 272 12.36 6.06 -15.81
CA ALA A 272 13.21 6.88 -16.67
C ALA A 272 12.39 7.44 -17.82
N TYR A 273 12.31 8.77 -17.91
CA TYR A 273 11.77 9.41 -19.10
C TYR A 273 12.78 9.31 -20.24
N LYS A 274 12.26 9.14 -21.46
CA LYS A 274 13.09 9.21 -22.67
C LYS A 274 13.85 10.54 -22.69
N GLU A 275 15.13 10.48 -23.03
CA GLU A 275 15.95 11.67 -23.29
C GLU A 275 15.43 12.49 -24.48
#